data_AF-A0A699ZTN3-F1
#
_entry.id   AF-A0A699ZTN3-F1
#
_cell.length_a   1.000
_cell.length_b   1.000
_cell.length_c   1.000
_cell.angle_alpha   90.00
_cell.angle_beta   90.00
_cell.angle_gamma   90.00
#
_symmetry.space_group_name_H-M   'P 1'
#
loop_
_entity.id
_entity.type
_entity.pdbx_description
1 polymer ?
#
loop_
_entity_poly.entity_id
_entity_poly.type
_entity_poly.pdbx_seq_one_letter_code
_entity_poly.pdbx_strand_id
1 'polypeptide(L)'
;MLTRPPGWLPHPAAGGVLWRVAGRRRAALPPASHARLVCARGGGQHQLAGGREGGFHSPAAQVHGESDRDCVDGVMLSLRQSITAGEQWKLLYKRTARAVNSRCPRPWDFDTSSIFAHIDAFLQRCMDLLEVCEAQLQFAPRTPLPAFGGTKGPEVCKSILDIQAAFKRLVSGLQKLDINILDVKATRWHDEYNTFKAGVKDLEVMLTNVIQLACEAQACLTGRMELLEAFNAMAKCDFI
;
A
#
# COMPACT_ATOMS: atom_id res chain seq x y z
N MET A 1 -47.06 -7.37 17.05
CA MET A 1 -47.54 -5.99 17.34
C MET A 1 -46.77 -5.54 18.58
N LEU A 2 -45.86 -4.57 18.60
CA LEU A 2 -45.75 -3.28 17.90
C LEU A 2 -44.29 -3.01 17.50
N THR A 3 -44.11 -2.34 16.38
CA THR A 3 -42.83 -1.93 15.78
C THR A 3 -42.18 -0.78 16.56
N ARG A 4 -40.87 -0.88 16.80
CA ARG A 4 -40.02 0.18 17.34
C ARG A 4 -39.55 1.09 16.18
N PRO A 5 -39.65 2.42 16.26
CA PRO A 5 -39.06 3.32 15.27
C PRO A 5 -37.54 3.40 15.48
N PRO A 6 -36.69 3.19 14.43
CA PRO A 6 -35.24 3.24 14.60
C PRO A 6 -34.78 4.71 14.65
N GLY A 7 -34.39 5.16 15.86
CA GLY A 7 -33.91 6.52 16.09
C GLY A 7 -33.12 6.77 17.37
N TRP A 8 -33.18 5.94 18.43
CA TRP A 8 -32.42 6.22 19.67
C TRP A 8 -31.94 4.94 20.38
N LEU A 9 -30.67 5.00 20.79
CA LEU A 9 -29.84 3.97 21.45
C LEU A 9 -29.99 3.99 22.98
N PRO A 10 -29.54 2.92 23.65
CA PRO A 10 -28.84 3.07 24.93
C PRO A 10 -27.42 2.50 24.87
N HIS A 11 -26.45 3.27 25.39
CA HIS A 11 -25.07 2.89 25.69
C HIS A 11 -24.75 3.35 27.13
N PRO A 12 -24.02 2.57 27.94
CA PRO A 12 -22.60 2.89 28.27
C PRO A 12 -21.77 1.59 28.42
N ALA A 13 -20.46 1.44 28.19
CA ALA A 13 -19.24 2.21 27.93
C ALA A 13 -18.26 1.19 27.28
N ALA A 14 -17.09 1.45 26.66
CA ALA A 14 -16.23 2.61 26.53
C ALA A 14 -15.33 2.40 25.28
N GLY A 15 -14.97 3.48 24.59
CA GLY A 15 -13.87 3.49 23.62
C GLY A 15 -14.14 4.23 22.31
N GLY A 16 -14.18 5.58 22.34
CA GLY A 16 -14.06 6.41 21.14
C GLY A 16 -15.15 7.48 20.98
N VAL A 17 -14.84 8.70 21.41
CA VAL A 17 -15.73 9.86 21.37
C VAL A 17 -15.78 10.45 19.94
N LEU A 18 -16.98 10.54 19.40
CA LEU A 18 -17.30 11.32 18.21
C LEU A 18 -17.38 12.81 18.60
N TRP A 19 -16.57 13.67 17.97
CA TRP A 19 -16.90 15.09 17.86
C TRP A 19 -17.15 15.42 16.40
N ARG A 20 -18.38 15.84 16.10
CA ARG A 20 -18.75 16.52 14.86
C ARG A 20 -18.65 18.02 15.11
N VAL A 21 -17.99 18.77 14.22
CA VAL A 21 -18.15 20.24 14.13
C VAL A 21 -18.74 20.61 12.77
N ALA A 22 -19.66 21.56 12.84
CA ALA A 22 -20.41 22.14 11.75
C ALA A 22 -19.64 23.25 11.01
N GLY A 23 -19.83 23.31 9.68
CA GLY A 23 -20.10 24.57 8.97
C GLY A 23 -18.93 25.42 8.43
N ARG A 24 -18.99 25.59 7.08
CA ARG A 24 -18.43 26.68 6.22
C ARG A 24 -16.92 26.61 5.94
N ARG A 25 -16.38 26.87 4.73
CA ARG A 25 -16.85 27.56 3.50
C ARG A 25 -16.43 26.79 2.24
N ARG A 26 -17.13 27.06 1.12
CA ARG A 26 -16.75 26.66 -0.24
C ARG A 26 -15.30 27.05 -0.53
N ALA A 27 -14.47 26.08 -0.94
CA ALA A 27 -13.29 26.31 -1.75
C ALA A 27 -13.55 25.67 -3.12
N ALA A 28 -13.33 26.44 -4.18
CA ALA A 28 -13.51 26.00 -5.55
C ALA A 28 -12.49 24.92 -5.91
N LEU A 29 -12.94 23.88 -6.61
CA LEU A 29 -12.07 22.89 -7.25
C LEU A 29 -11.34 23.57 -8.42
N PRO A 30 -10.00 23.47 -8.55
CA PRO A 30 -9.31 23.90 -9.75
C PRO A 30 -9.59 22.93 -10.91
N PRO A 31 -9.52 23.39 -12.17
CA PRO A 31 -9.77 22.54 -13.33
C PRO A 31 -8.64 21.51 -13.50
N ALA A 32 -9.03 20.31 -13.94
CA ALA A 32 -8.13 19.22 -14.26
C ALA A 32 -7.10 19.66 -15.32
N SER A 33 -5.83 19.74 -14.93
CA SER A 33 -4.71 19.86 -15.87
C SER A 33 -4.12 18.47 -16.08
N HIS A 34 -4.03 18.07 -17.35
CA HIS A 34 -3.41 16.82 -17.78
C HIS A 34 -2.01 16.67 -17.18
N ALA A 35 -1.83 15.74 -16.24
CA ALA A 35 -0.52 15.28 -15.85
C ALA A 35 0.01 14.34 -16.96
N ARG A 36 0.83 14.88 -17.88
CA ARG A 36 1.70 14.04 -18.69
C ARG A 36 2.83 13.55 -17.79
N LEU A 37 2.92 12.23 -17.58
CA LEU A 37 4.14 11.60 -17.09
C LEU A 37 5.25 11.88 -18.12
N VAL A 38 6.20 12.75 -17.77
CA VAL A 38 7.47 12.84 -18.49
C VAL A 38 8.43 11.87 -17.82
N CYS A 39 8.63 10.73 -18.47
CA CYS A 39 9.70 9.79 -18.14
C CYS A 39 11.01 10.40 -18.65
N ALA A 40 11.83 10.97 -17.76
CA ALA A 40 13.13 11.51 -18.12
C ALA A 40 14.10 10.36 -18.43
N ARG A 41 14.28 10.06 -19.73
CA ARG A 41 15.42 9.27 -20.22
C ARG A 41 16.69 10.09 -20.08
N GLY A 42 17.61 9.65 -19.22
CA GLY A 42 18.99 10.09 -19.22
C GLY A 42 19.72 9.57 -20.46
N GLY A 43 20.46 10.46 -21.13
CA GLY A 43 21.26 10.09 -22.29
C GLY A 43 22.02 11.26 -22.91
N GLY A 44 23.26 11.46 -22.43
CA GLY A 44 24.43 11.80 -23.26
C GLY A 44 24.71 13.27 -23.56
N GLN A 45 25.81 13.80 -22.98
CA GLN A 45 26.74 14.69 -23.68
C GLN A 45 28.20 14.38 -23.26
N HIS A 46 29.02 14.13 -24.28
CA HIS A 46 30.49 14.29 -24.35
C HIS A 46 30.87 15.76 -23.96
N GLN A 47 32.05 16.18 -23.45
CA GLN A 47 33.44 15.80 -23.71
C GLN A 47 34.43 16.58 -22.78
N LEU A 48 35.63 16.00 -22.54
CA LEU A 48 37.00 16.57 -22.35
C LEU A 48 37.52 17.23 -21.04
N ALA A 49 38.62 16.59 -20.55
CA ALA A 49 39.95 17.12 -20.18
C ALA A 49 40.21 17.84 -18.83
N GLY A 50 40.98 17.15 -17.97
CA GLY A 50 42.31 17.60 -17.52
C GLY A 50 42.43 18.55 -16.32
N GLY A 51 42.94 18.05 -15.19
CA GLY A 51 43.53 18.89 -14.13
C GLY A 51 43.55 18.22 -12.75
N ARG A 52 44.74 17.86 -12.25
CA ARG A 52 45.00 17.42 -10.87
C ARG A 52 44.89 18.62 -9.92
N GLU A 53 44.27 18.43 -8.76
CA GLU A 53 44.84 18.85 -7.47
C GLU A 53 44.08 18.18 -6.30
N GLY A 54 44.82 17.77 -5.29
CA GLY A 54 44.32 17.02 -4.13
C GLY A 54 43.69 17.92 -3.09
N GLY A 55 42.65 17.41 -2.43
CA GLY A 55 42.03 18.05 -1.27
C GLY A 55 41.18 17.02 -0.52
N PHE A 56 41.64 16.66 0.67
CA PHE A 56 41.01 15.74 1.61
C PHE A 56 39.65 16.27 2.06
N HIS A 57 38.55 15.66 1.63
CA HIS A 57 37.22 15.92 2.15
C HIS A 57 36.51 14.58 2.46
N SER A 58 35.96 14.53 3.67
CA SER A 58 35.24 13.45 4.36
C SER A 58 34.34 12.58 3.47
N PRO A 59 34.10 11.30 3.83
CA PRO A 59 33.18 10.46 3.09
C PRO A 59 31.75 10.94 3.33
N ALA A 60 31.16 11.55 2.31
CA ALA A 60 29.72 11.77 2.25
C ALA A 60 29.03 10.41 2.33
N ALA A 61 28.33 10.18 3.45
CA ALA A 61 27.40 9.10 3.59
C ALA A 61 26.43 9.12 2.39
N GLN A 62 26.36 8.00 1.68
CA GLN A 62 25.44 7.82 0.56
C GLN A 62 24.00 7.89 1.06
N VAL A 63 23.39 9.08 0.93
CA VAL A 63 21.93 9.24 0.99
C VAL A 63 21.39 8.82 -0.37
N HIS A 64 21.14 7.51 -0.54
CA HIS A 64 20.43 6.96 -1.70
C HIS A 64 19.23 6.09 -1.30
N GLY A 65 18.80 6.17 -0.03
CA GLY A 65 17.70 5.36 0.52
C GLY A 65 16.38 6.10 0.78
N GLU A 66 16.35 7.44 0.76
CA GLU A 66 15.18 8.23 1.17
C GLU A 66 14.11 8.29 0.05
N SER A 67 14.52 8.58 -1.18
CA SER A 67 13.63 8.95 -2.30
C SER A 67 12.65 7.85 -2.78
N ASP A 68 12.86 6.60 -2.41
CA ASP A 68 12.11 5.47 -2.94
C ASP A 68 11.06 4.95 -1.92
N ARG A 69 11.24 5.18 -0.60
CA ARG A 69 10.18 4.95 0.42
C ARG A 69 9.03 5.93 0.23
N ASP A 70 9.38 7.20 0.03
CA ASP A 70 8.45 8.26 -0.36
C ASP A 70 7.62 7.91 -1.61
N CYS A 71 8.17 7.06 -2.50
CA CYS A 71 7.50 6.63 -3.71
C CYS A 71 6.34 5.64 -3.43
N VAL A 72 6.57 4.61 -2.61
CA VAL A 72 5.53 3.61 -2.30
C VAL A 72 4.43 4.25 -1.45
N ASP A 73 4.79 5.07 -0.48
CA ASP A 73 3.83 5.79 0.36
C ASP A 73 2.99 6.77 -0.46
N GLY A 74 3.60 7.45 -1.44
CA GLY A 74 2.88 8.30 -2.40
C GLY A 74 1.89 7.53 -3.27
N VAL A 75 2.26 6.32 -3.74
CA VAL A 75 1.35 5.43 -4.48
C VAL A 75 0.19 4.99 -3.59
N MET A 76 0.48 4.52 -2.36
CA MET A 76 -0.56 4.10 -1.41
C MET A 76 -1.52 5.24 -1.08
N LEU A 77 -1.03 6.47 -0.89
CA LEU A 77 -1.86 7.65 -0.69
C LEU A 77 -2.78 7.90 -1.90
N SER A 78 -2.24 7.83 -3.11
CA SER A 78 -3.00 8.03 -4.35
C SER A 78 -4.10 6.99 -4.53
N LEU A 79 -3.83 5.72 -4.18
CA LEU A 79 -4.83 4.64 -4.21
C LEU A 79 -5.94 4.88 -3.18
N ARG A 80 -5.60 5.25 -1.93
CA ARG A 80 -6.59 5.57 -0.88
C ARG A 80 -7.46 6.76 -1.25
N GLN A 81 -6.87 7.80 -1.84
CA GLN A 81 -7.59 8.95 -2.36
C GLN A 81 -8.53 8.57 -3.52
N SER A 82 -8.08 7.70 -4.42
CA SER A 82 -8.91 7.19 -5.52
C SER A 82 -10.10 6.39 -5.00
N ILE A 83 -9.89 5.58 -3.96
CA ILE A 83 -10.97 4.83 -3.30
C ILE A 83 -12.01 5.80 -2.71
N THR A 84 -11.53 6.74 -1.90
CA THR A 84 -12.37 7.76 -1.26
C THR A 84 -13.15 8.56 -2.30
N ALA A 85 -12.50 8.99 -3.38
CA ALA A 85 -13.13 9.75 -4.45
C ALA A 85 -14.26 8.96 -5.14
N GLY A 86 -14.04 7.68 -5.44
CA GLY A 86 -15.07 6.83 -6.07
C GLY A 86 -16.27 6.60 -5.15
N GLU A 87 -16.05 6.38 -3.86
CA GLU A 87 -17.13 6.25 -2.87
C GLU A 87 -17.93 7.54 -2.72
N GLN A 88 -17.25 8.69 -2.62
CA GLN A 88 -17.91 9.99 -2.56
C GLN A 88 -18.69 10.27 -3.83
N TRP A 89 -18.14 9.95 -5.00
CA TRP A 89 -18.84 10.09 -6.26
C TRP A 89 -20.14 9.26 -6.29
N LYS A 90 -20.12 8.00 -5.85
CA LYS A 90 -21.34 7.16 -5.75
C LYS A 90 -22.37 7.78 -4.81
N LEU A 91 -21.93 8.35 -3.70
CA LEU A 91 -22.81 9.04 -2.74
C LEU A 91 -23.45 10.29 -3.35
N LEU A 92 -22.66 11.13 -4.02
CA LEU A 92 -23.15 12.31 -4.72
C LEU A 92 -24.13 11.93 -5.82
N TYR A 93 -23.80 10.92 -6.64
CA TYR A 93 -24.68 10.42 -7.69
C TYR A 93 -26.07 10.06 -7.12
N LYS A 94 -26.12 9.25 -6.05
CA LYS A 94 -27.39 8.84 -5.42
C LYS A 94 -28.19 10.04 -4.90
N ARG A 95 -27.52 11.04 -4.30
CA ARG A 95 -28.18 12.26 -3.82
C ARG A 95 -28.75 13.07 -4.98
N THR A 96 -27.98 13.25 -6.05
CA THR A 96 -28.40 13.97 -7.25
C THR A 96 -29.58 13.29 -7.94
N ALA A 97 -29.51 11.97 -8.14
CA ALA A 97 -30.60 11.19 -8.73
C ALA A 97 -31.92 11.35 -7.96
N ARG A 98 -31.88 11.29 -6.62
CA ARG A 98 -33.06 11.54 -5.76
C ARG A 98 -33.60 12.97 -5.90
N ALA A 99 -32.71 13.96 -5.97
CA ALA A 99 -33.10 15.36 -6.10
C ALA A 99 -33.74 15.63 -7.48
N VAL A 100 -33.23 15.03 -8.55
CA VAL A 100 -33.80 15.16 -9.90
C VAL A 100 -35.16 14.45 -9.98
N ASN A 101 -35.25 13.21 -9.51
CA ASN A 101 -36.52 12.46 -9.52
C ASN A 101 -37.65 13.12 -8.72
N SER A 102 -37.33 13.96 -7.73
CA SER A 102 -38.32 14.70 -6.94
C SER A 102 -38.71 16.07 -7.52
N ARG A 103 -37.92 16.62 -8.46
CA ARG A 103 -38.08 18.00 -8.94
C ARG A 103 -38.30 18.11 -10.44
N CYS A 104 -37.96 17.07 -11.20
CA CYS A 104 -37.97 17.11 -12.65
C CYS A 104 -39.02 16.14 -13.19
N PRO A 105 -39.77 16.53 -14.24
CA PRO A 105 -40.75 15.65 -14.89
C PRO A 105 -40.11 14.43 -15.58
N ARG A 106 -38.85 14.56 -16.04
CA ARG A 106 -38.12 13.44 -16.63
C ARG A 106 -37.41 12.65 -15.51
N PRO A 107 -37.63 11.32 -15.44
CA PRO A 107 -36.96 10.48 -14.48
C PRO A 107 -35.46 10.37 -14.79
N TRP A 108 -34.65 10.30 -13.75
CA TRP A 108 -33.25 9.94 -13.77
C TRP A 108 -33.14 8.42 -13.84
N ASP A 109 -33.14 7.88 -15.05
CA ASP A 109 -33.37 6.46 -15.37
C ASP A 109 -32.15 5.72 -15.94
N PHE A 110 -30.94 6.19 -15.61
CA PHE A 110 -29.71 5.50 -15.99
C PHE A 110 -29.58 4.12 -15.33
N ASP A 111 -28.93 3.20 -16.03
CA ASP A 111 -28.56 1.88 -15.50
C ASP A 111 -27.49 2.00 -14.41
N THR A 112 -27.96 2.21 -13.18
CA THR A 112 -27.09 2.34 -12.00
C THR A 112 -26.34 1.05 -11.68
N SER A 113 -26.86 -0.11 -12.10
CA SER A 113 -26.22 -1.40 -11.84
C SER A 113 -24.92 -1.52 -12.63
N SER A 114 -24.95 -1.25 -13.93
CA SER A 114 -23.75 -1.26 -14.77
C SER A 114 -22.76 -0.17 -14.37
N ILE A 115 -23.24 1.06 -14.12
CA ILE A 115 -22.37 2.18 -13.72
C ILE A 115 -21.65 1.88 -12.41
N PHE A 116 -22.37 1.44 -11.37
CA PHE A 116 -21.76 1.15 -10.09
C PHE A 116 -20.87 -0.09 -10.12
N ALA A 117 -21.20 -1.11 -10.92
CA ALA A 117 -20.33 -2.27 -11.08
C ALA A 117 -18.94 -1.89 -11.61
N HIS A 118 -18.86 -0.97 -12.59
CA HIS A 118 -17.58 -0.50 -13.11
C HIS A 118 -16.77 0.28 -12.06
N ILE A 119 -17.43 1.16 -11.29
CA ILE A 119 -16.77 1.88 -10.20
C ILE A 119 -16.29 0.91 -9.12
N ASP A 120 -17.13 -0.04 -8.71
CA ASP A 120 -16.80 -1.01 -7.67
C ASP A 120 -15.64 -1.92 -8.09
N ALA A 121 -15.58 -2.33 -9.36
CA ALA A 121 -14.44 -3.06 -9.89
C ALA A 121 -13.14 -2.24 -9.83
N PHE A 122 -13.20 -0.93 -10.16
CA PHE A 122 -12.03 -0.05 -10.06
C PHE A 122 -11.58 0.13 -8.61
N LEU A 123 -12.53 0.33 -7.69
CA LEU A 123 -12.24 0.43 -6.25
C LEU A 123 -11.56 -0.84 -5.73
N GLN A 124 -12.05 -2.01 -6.16
CA GLN A 124 -11.43 -3.29 -5.81
C GLN A 124 -9.98 -3.39 -6.33
N ARG A 125 -9.69 -2.97 -7.56
CA ARG A 125 -8.31 -2.92 -8.08
C ARG A 125 -7.39 -2.04 -7.24
N CYS A 126 -7.90 -0.90 -6.77
CA CYS A 126 -7.13 -0.04 -5.88
C CYS A 126 -6.84 -0.70 -4.53
N MET A 127 -7.79 -1.48 -3.99
CA MET A 127 -7.58 -2.26 -2.76
C MET A 127 -6.56 -3.38 -2.97
N ASP A 128 -6.67 -4.12 -4.08
CA ASP A 128 -5.72 -5.18 -4.42
C ASP A 128 -4.29 -4.63 -4.54
N LEU A 129 -4.12 -3.47 -5.18
CA LEU A 129 -2.82 -2.79 -5.30
C LEU A 129 -2.29 -2.25 -3.97
N LEU A 130 -3.16 -1.86 -3.04
CA LEU A 130 -2.74 -1.50 -1.68
C LEU A 130 -2.14 -2.71 -0.95
N GLU A 131 -2.76 -3.89 -1.06
CA GLU A 131 -2.21 -5.13 -0.48
C GLU A 131 -0.83 -5.46 -1.09
N VAL A 132 -0.65 -5.26 -2.40
CA VAL A 132 0.67 -5.44 -3.06
C VAL A 132 1.72 -4.48 -2.48
N CYS A 133 1.37 -3.21 -2.29
CA CYS A 133 2.28 -2.22 -1.72
C CYS A 133 2.65 -2.56 -0.27
N GLU A 134 1.69 -3.03 0.53
CA GLU A 134 1.92 -3.46 1.91
C GLU A 134 2.86 -4.68 1.99
N ALA A 135 2.64 -5.67 1.14
CA ALA A 135 3.53 -6.81 1.03
C ALA A 135 4.95 -6.41 0.57
N GLN A 136 5.07 -5.42 -0.33
CA GLN A 136 6.36 -4.89 -0.76
C GLN A 136 7.13 -4.22 0.38
N LEU A 137 6.44 -3.45 1.23
CA LEU A 137 7.06 -2.82 2.39
C LEU A 137 7.58 -3.85 3.40
N GLN A 138 6.89 -4.98 3.56
CA GLN A 138 7.28 -6.05 4.48
C GLN A 138 8.40 -6.96 3.94
N PHE A 139 8.30 -7.40 2.67
CA PHE A 139 9.17 -8.44 2.11
C PHE A 139 10.22 -7.94 1.12
N ALA A 140 10.23 -6.64 0.79
CA ALA A 140 11.30 -5.99 0.06
C ALA A 140 11.75 -4.70 0.76
N PRO A 141 12.09 -4.75 2.06
CA PRO A 141 12.58 -3.59 2.76
C PRO A 141 13.87 -3.09 2.11
N ARG A 142 14.01 -1.77 2.04
CA ARG A 142 15.21 -1.11 1.48
C ARG A 142 16.35 -1.01 2.50
N THR A 143 16.07 -1.36 3.75
CA THR A 143 17.07 -1.41 4.81
C THR A 143 17.85 -2.72 4.75
N PRO A 144 19.15 -2.69 5.06
CA PRO A 144 19.92 -3.92 5.18
C PRO A 144 19.35 -4.78 6.31
N LEU A 145 19.49 -6.10 6.16
CA LEU A 145 19.11 -7.03 7.21
C LEU A 145 19.94 -6.75 8.48
N PRO A 146 19.30 -6.76 9.66
CA PRO A 146 20.03 -6.66 10.92
C PRO A 146 20.94 -7.88 11.09
N ALA A 147 22.03 -7.69 11.84
CA ALA A 147 22.93 -8.79 12.18
C ALA A 147 22.24 -9.70 13.22
N PHE A 148 22.06 -10.97 12.88
CA PHE A 148 21.56 -11.97 13.82
C PHE A 148 22.72 -12.63 14.55
N GLY A 149 22.75 -12.49 15.88
CA GLY A 149 23.72 -13.15 16.74
C GLY A 149 23.45 -14.63 16.97
N GLY A 150 24.40 -15.32 17.61
CA GLY A 150 24.27 -16.73 17.99
C GLY A 150 24.61 -17.74 16.88
N THR A 151 24.60 -19.02 17.22
CA THR A 151 25.02 -20.13 16.34
C THR A 151 24.11 -20.31 15.12
N LYS A 152 22.85 -19.87 15.21
CA LYS A 152 21.84 -19.94 14.15
C LYS A 152 21.68 -18.65 13.34
N GLY A 153 22.38 -17.56 13.71
CA GLY A 153 22.26 -16.26 13.04
C GLY A 153 22.45 -16.29 11.51
N PRO A 154 23.49 -16.95 10.97
CA PRO A 154 23.66 -17.08 9.52
C PRO A 154 22.53 -17.83 8.82
N GLU A 155 21.95 -18.86 9.47
CA GLU A 155 20.83 -19.65 8.94
C GLU A 155 19.54 -18.83 8.90
N VAL A 156 19.28 -18.04 9.95
CA VAL A 156 18.15 -17.10 10.01
C VAL A 156 18.26 -16.04 8.93
N CYS A 157 19.42 -15.41 8.79
CA CYS A 157 19.68 -14.39 7.76
C CYS A 157 19.46 -14.95 6.35
N LYS A 158 20.01 -16.15 6.07
CA LYS A 158 19.81 -16.83 4.79
C LYS A 158 18.33 -17.12 4.53
N SER A 159 17.60 -17.62 5.53
CA SER A 159 16.17 -17.94 5.38
C SER A 159 15.34 -16.69 5.07
N ILE A 160 15.65 -15.55 5.68
CA ILE A 160 14.99 -14.28 5.38
C ILE A 160 15.31 -13.81 3.95
N LEU A 161 16.57 -13.91 3.52
CA LEU A 161 16.96 -13.59 2.14
C LEU A 161 16.23 -14.46 1.11
N ASP A 162 16.07 -15.75 1.41
CA ASP A 162 15.33 -16.68 0.55
C ASP A 162 13.83 -16.31 0.48
N ILE A 163 13.23 -15.88 1.59
CA ILE A 163 11.87 -15.32 1.63
C ILE A 163 11.77 -14.06 0.76
N GLN A 164 12.69 -13.11 0.89
CA GLN A 164 12.71 -11.88 0.07
C GLN A 164 12.88 -12.19 -1.42
N ALA A 165 13.71 -13.18 -1.76
CA ALA A 165 13.88 -13.64 -3.14
C ALA A 165 12.60 -14.31 -3.68
N ALA A 166 11.90 -15.09 -2.85
CA ALA A 166 10.61 -15.66 -3.21
C ALA A 166 9.54 -14.57 -3.44
N PHE A 167 9.48 -13.54 -2.60
CA PHE A 167 8.60 -12.39 -2.81
C PHE A 167 8.85 -11.69 -4.14
N LYS A 168 10.13 -11.43 -4.48
CA LYS A 168 10.50 -10.80 -5.77
C LYS A 168 10.00 -11.60 -6.99
N ARG A 169 9.95 -12.94 -6.89
CA ARG A 169 9.38 -13.80 -7.94
C ARG A 169 7.87 -13.61 -8.08
N LEU A 170 7.14 -13.49 -6.97
CA LEU A 170 5.70 -13.20 -6.98
C LEU A 170 5.41 -11.85 -7.66
N VAL A 171 6.16 -10.80 -7.29
CA VAL A 171 6.03 -9.47 -7.91
C VAL A 171 6.38 -9.51 -9.40
N SER A 172 7.42 -10.25 -9.78
CA SER A 172 7.78 -10.44 -11.20
C SER A 172 6.68 -11.13 -12.00
N GLY A 173 5.86 -11.97 -11.36
CA GLY A 173 4.68 -12.57 -11.98
C GLY A 173 3.65 -11.50 -12.35
N LEU A 174 3.33 -10.61 -11.42
CA LEU A 174 2.41 -9.49 -11.66
C LEU A 174 2.93 -8.50 -12.73
N GLN A 175 4.24 -8.21 -12.73
CA GLN A 175 4.85 -7.27 -13.67
C GLN A 175 4.88 -7.77 -15.12
N LYS A 176 4.79 -9.09 -15.34
CA LYS A 176 4.75 -9.69 -16.70
C LYS A 176 3.40 -9.54 -17.38
N LEU A 177 2.40 -9.01 -16.69
CA LEU A 177 1.11 -8.73 -17.31
C LEU A 177 1.24 -7.50 -18.20
N ASP A 178 1.15 -7.71 -19.52
CA ASP A 178 1.08 -6.64 -20.53
C ASP A 178 -0.26 -5.87 -20.51
N ILE A 179 -0.98 -5.90 -19.38
CA ILE A 179 -2.32 -5.36 -19.24
C ILE A 179 -2.30 -4.19 -18.27
N ASN A 180 -3.09 -3.16 -18.54
CA ASN A 180 -3.29 -2.09 -17.57
C ASN A 180 -4.00 -2.66 -16.32
N ILE A 181 -3.31 -2.68 -15.18
CA ILE A 181 -3.80 -3.25 -13.93
C ILE A 181 -5.08 -2.56 -13.42
N LEU A 182 -5.26 -1.28 -13.75
CA LEU A 182 -6.46 -0.51 -13.39
C LEU A 182 -7.59 -0.65 -14.41
N ASP A 183 -7.40 -1.39 -15.51
CA ASP A 183 -8.48 -1.71 -16.44
C ASP A 183 -9.37 -2.82 -15.86
N VAL A 184 -10.59 -2.43 -15.49
CA VAL A 184 -11.61 -3.32 -14.92
C VAL A 184 -12.12 -4.38 -15.90
N LYS A 185 -11.86 -4.21 -17.20
CA LYS A 185 -12.21 -5.21 -18.23
C LYS A 185 -11.17 -6.32 -18.35
N ALA A 186 -9.99 -6.13 -17.75
CA ALA A 186 -8.93 -7.13 -17.76
C ALA A 186 -9.24 -8.27 -16.79
N THR A 187 -9.95 -9.30 -17.25
CA THR A 187 -10.38 -10.43 -16.40
C THR A 187 -9.20 -11.22 -15.80
N ARG A 188 -8.05 -11.25 -16.49
CA ARG A 188 -6.85 -12.01 -16.08
C ARG A 188 -6.22 -11.55 -14.77
N TRP A 189 -6.43 -10.30 -14.35
CA TRP A 189 -5.84 -9.79 -13.12
C TRP A 189 -6.21 -10.63 -11.90
N HIS A 190 -7.46 -11.08 -11.81
CA HIS A 190 -7.95 -11.76 -10.61
C HIS A 190 -7.19 -13.06 -10.35
N ASP A 191 -6.91 -13.85 -11.37
CA ASP A 191 -6.19 -15.12 -11.24
C ASP A 191 -4.73 -14.89 -10.79
N GLU A 192 -4.09 -13.89 -11.39
CA GLU A 192 -2.69 -13.54 -11.12
C GLU A 192 -2.53 -12.91 -9.73
N TYR A 193 -3.46 -12.02 -9.36
CA TYR A 193 -3.52 -11.43 -8.02
C TYR A 193 -3.83 -12.48 -6.95
N ASN A 194 -4.74 -13.42 -7.20
CA ASN A 194 -5.02 -14.51 -6.27
C ASN A 194 -3.80 -15.42 -6.09
N THR A 195 -3.04 -15.68 -7.15
CA THR A 195 -1.77 -16.42 -7.10
C THR A 195 -0.73 -15.66 -6.27
N PHE A 196 -0.60 -14.35 -6.49
CA PHE A 196 0.26 -13.49 -5.67
C PHE A 196 -0.16 -13.52 -4.19
N LYS A 197 -1.45 -13.35 -3.90
CA LYS A 197 -2.00 -13.31 -2.54
C LYS A 197 -1.82 -14.63 -1.79
N ALA A 198 -1.99 -15.76 -2.47
CA ALA A 198 -1.67 -17.07 -1.90
C ALA A 198 -0.17 -17.18 -1.57
N GLY A 199 0.70 -16.78 -2.51
CA GLY A 199 2.14 -16.77 -2.29
C GLY A 199 2.57 -15.88 -1.13
N VAL A 200 1.99 -14.68 -0.97
CA VAL A 200 2.31 -13.79 0.17
C VAL A 200 1.96 -14.46 1.51
N LYS A 201 0.81 -15.14 1.61
CA LYS A 201 0.43 -15.88 2.83
C LYS A 201 1.43 -16.98 3.16
N ASP A 202 1.90 -17.71 2.15
CA ASP A 202 2.93 -18.73 2.36
C ASP A 202 4.23 -18.11 2.89
N LEU A 203 4.61 -16.91 2.40
CA LEU A 203 5.77 -16.18 2.89
C LEU A 203 5.60 -15.67 4.33
N GLU A 204 4.40 -15.24 4.73
CA GLU A 204 4.08 -14.86 6.11
C GLU A 204 4.26 -16.05 7.07
N VAL A 205 3.77 -17.22 6.67
CA VAL A 205 3.96 -18.47 7.43
C VAL A 205 5.44 -18.85 7.51
N MET A 206 6.17 -18.77 6.39
CA MET A 206 7.62 -19.01 6.36
C MET A 206 8.37 -18.07 7.30
N LEU A 207 8.07 -16.77 7.28
CA LEU A 207 8.69 -15.78 8.16
C LEU A 207 8.39 -16.08 9.64
N THR A 208 7.16 -16.44 9.96
CA THR A 208 6.76 -16.84 11.32
C THR A 208 7.55 -18.05 11.80
N ASN A 209 7.74 -19.07 10.95
CA ASN A 209 8.55 -20.24 11.28
C ASN A 209 10.02 -19.89 11.51
N VAL A 210 10.59 -18.97 10.72
CA VAL A 210 11.96 -18.47 10.93
C VAL A 210 12.10 -17.74 12.27
N ILE A 211 11.13 -16.90 12.63
CA ILE A 211 11.10 -16.22 13.93
C ILE A 211 11.07 -17.24 15.08
N GLN A 212 10.20 -18.25 14.97
CA GLN A 212 10.08 -19.30 15.99
C GLN A 212 11.39 -20.07 16.17
N LEU A 213 12.00 -20.53 15.08
CA LEU A 213 13.28 -21.25 15.10
C LEU A 213 14.41 -20.40 15.70
N ALA A 214 14.45 -19.11 15.37
CA ALA A 214 15.44 -18.18 15.89
C ALA A 214 15.27 -17.98 17.41
N CYS A 215 14.04 -17.85 17.90
CA CYS A 215 13.73 -17.68 19.32
C CYS A 215 14.07 -18.94 20.15
N GLU A 216 13.78 -20.12 19.61
CA GLU A 216 14.09 -21.40 20.25
C GLU A 216 15.61 -21.64 20.37
N ALA A 217 16.40 -21.16 19.41
CA ALA A 217 17.85 -21.29 19.41
C ALA A 217 18.56 -20.41 20.46
N GLN A 218 17.90 -19.39 20.99
CA GLN A 218 18.49 -18.49 22.00
C GLN A 218 18.27 -19.02 23.42
N ALA A 219 19.39 -19.23 24.14
CA ALA A 219 19.40 -19.80 25.48
C ALA A 219 19.13 -18.77 26.59
N CYS A 220 19.36 -17.48 26.36
CA CYS A 220 19.17 -16.42 27.34
C CYS A 220 18.08 -15.42 26.93
N LEU A 221 17.46 -14.78 27.92
CA LEU A 221 16.41 -13.78 27.70
C LEU A 221 16.93 -12.58 26.91
N THR A 222 18.15 -12.12 27.20
CA THR A 222 18.77 -10.98 26.50
C THR A 222 18.92 -11.26 25.01
N GLY A 223 19.41 -12.45 24.62
CA GLY A 223 19.54 -12.81 23.20
C GLY A 223 18.19 -12.93 22.48
N ARG A 224 17.12 -13.33 23.18
CA ARG A 224 15.75 -13.30 22.63
C ARG A 224 15.24 -11.87 22.45
N MET A 225 15.57 -10.95 23.36
CA MET A 225 15.18 -9.55 23.25
C MET A 225 15.89 -8.86 22.08
N GLU A 226 17.21 -9.05 21.94
CA GLU A 226 17.99 -8.55 20.80
C GLU A 226 17.45 -9.08 19.47
N LEU A 227 17.08 -10.37 19.43
CA LEU A 227 16.47 -11.00 18.26
C LEU A 227 15.10 -10.37 17.93
N LEU A 228 14.27 -10.13 18.93
CA LEU A 228 12.96 -9.50 18.75
C LEU A 228 13.11 -8.06 18.25
N GLU A 229 14.07 -7.31 18.77
CA GLU A 229 14.40 -5.96 18.29
C GLU A 229 14.83 -5.98 16.82
N ALA A 230 15.65 -6.96 16.42
CA ALA A 230 16.04 -7.16 15.02
C ALA A 230 14.82 -7.46 14.12
N PHE A 231 13.92 -8.36 14.53
CA PHE A 231 12.68 -8.62 13.79
C PHE A 231 11.76 -7.40 13.74
N ASN A 232 11.64 -6.66 14.84
CA ASN A 232 10.83 -5.44 14.91
C ASN A 232 11.38 -4.35 13.98
N ALA A 233 12.70 -4.21 13.86
CA ALA A 233 13.33 -3.27 12.95
C ALA A 233 13.09 -3.60 11.46
N MET A 234 12.79 -4.86 11.14
CA MET A 234 12.43 -5.29 9.78
C MET A 234 10.93 -5.22 9.51
N ALA A 235 10.11 -5.39 10.55
CA ALA A 235 8.66 -5.36 10.42
C ALA A 235 8.18 -3.96 10.06
N LYS A 236 7.17 -3.88 9.19
CA LYS A 236 6.45 -2.64 8.94
C LYS A 236 5.62 -2.30 10.20
N CYS A 237 6.11 -1.38 11.04
CA CYS A 237 5.35 -0.83 12.16
C CYS A 237 4.63 0.46 11.75
N ASP A 238 3.49 0.34 11.08
CA ASP A 238 2.54 1.45 10.90
C ASP A 238 1.28 1.16 11.74
N PHE A 239 1.40 1.19 13.07
CA PHE A 239 0.38 1.42 14.13
C PHE A 239 0.77 0.68 15.43
N ILE A 240 1.33 1.41 16.39
CA ILE A 240 1.13 1.19 17.82
C ILE A 240 0.77 2.54 18.43
#